data_AF-A0A954YTX7-F1
#
_entry.id   AF-A0A954YTX7-F1
#
_cell.length_a   1.000
_cell.length_b   1.000
_cell.length_c   1.000
_cell.angle_alpha   90.00
_cell.angle_beta   90.00
_cell.angle_gamma   90.00
#
_symmetry.space_group_name_H-M   'P 1'
#
loop_
_entity.id
_entity.type
_entity.pdbx_description
1 polymer ?
#
loop_
_entity_poly.entity_id
_entity_poly.type
_entity_poly.pdbx_seq_one_letter_code
_entity_poly.pdbx_strand_id
1 'polypeptide(L)'
;MATRRQRSETFEVQDGYLIREVVPRRGKPYTHRCSLATFEHVAHAIDEAGHGCFTLETIVADEDLPFTQVAVALAFLKERGIIETHFRRNFAATIGGTHLDAMTEYHALEAGA
;
A
#
# COMPACT_ATOMS: atom_id res chain seq x y z
N MET A 1 23.86 17.24 -18.04
CA MET A 1 23.52 16.50 -16.81
C MET A 1 22.36 15.56 -17.11
N ALA A 2 22.56 14.26 -17.12
CA ALA A 2 21.46 13.30 -17.32
C ALA A 2 20.73 13.11 -15.99
N THR A 3 19.52 13.68 -15.87
CA THR A 3 18.66 13.47 -14.71
C THR A 3 18.40 11.98 -14.56
N ARG A 4 18.77 11.40 -13.41
CA ARG A 4 18.49 10.01 -13.06
C ARG A 4 16.97 9.84 -13.08
N ARG A 5 16.38 9.33 -14.17
CA ARG A 5 14.93 9.05 -14.24
C ARG A 5 14.55 8.18 -13.05
N GLN A 6 13.86 8.76 -12.08
CA GLN A 6 13.33 8.10 -10.89
C GLN A 6 12.08 7.32 -11.34
N ARG A 7 11.78 6.21 -10.68
CA ARG A 7 10.49 5.55 -10.86
C ARG A 7 9.43 6.50 -10.29
N SER A 8 8.33 6.72 -11.00
CA SER A 8 7.16 7.40 -10.46
C SER A 8 6.01 6.42 -10.35
N GLU A 9 5.17 6.63 -9.35
CA GLU A 9 3.90 5.92 -9.19
C GLU A 9 2.86 6.88 -8.65
N THR A 10 1.61 6.59 -9.00
CA THR A 10 0.43 7.36 -8.62
C THR A 10 -0.64 6.40 -8.13
N PHE A 11 -1.55 6.93 -7.32
CA PHE A 11 -2.67 6.20 -6.79
C PHE A 11 -3.95 6.97 -7.07
N GLU A 12 -5.02 6.24 -7.35
CA GLU A 12 -6.37 6.77 -7.46
C GLU A 12 -7.36 5.73 -6.92
N VAL A 13 -8.55 6.17 -6.51
CA VAL A 13 -9.67 5.28 -6.23
C VAL A 13 -10.66 5.39 -7.38
N GLN A 14 -11.00 4.25 -7.98
CA GLN A 14 -12.01 4.16 -9.03
C GLN A 14 -12.83 2.88 -8.86
N ASP A 15 -14.16 3.00 -8.91
CA ASP A 15 -15.10 1.88 -8.87
C ASP A 15 -14.88 0.92 -7.68
N GLY A 16 -14.50 1.46 -6.50
CA GLY A 16 -14.21 0.67 -5.30
C GLY A 16 -12.85 -0.04 -5.30
N TYR A 17 -11.95 0.33 -6.21
CA TYR A 17 -10.58 -0.18 -6.27
C TYR A 17 -9.57 0.93 -6.02
N LEU A 18 -8.58 0.63 -5.19
CA LEU A 18 -7.33 1.38 -5.14
C LEU A 18 -6.47 0.96 -6.34
N ILE A 19 -6.33 1.87 -7.30
CA ILE A 19 -5.52 1.69 -8.49
C ILE A 19 -4.13 2.27 -8.24
N ARG A 20 -3.11 1.51 -8.65
CA ARG A 20 -1.72 1.96 -8.66
C ARG A 20 -1.21 1.92 -10.08
N GLU A 21 -0.81 3.08 -10.59
CA GLU A 21 -0.10 3.19 -11.85
C GLU A 21 1.40 3.37 -11.60
N VAL A 22 2.22 2.68 -12.39
CA VAL A 22 3.68 2.73 -12.24
C VAL A 22 4.33 3.04 -13.58
N VAL A 23 5.16 4.08 -13.58
CA VAL A 23 6.08 4.37 -14.69
C VAL A 23 7.48 3.94 -14.26
N PRO A 24 7.96 2.76 -14.71
CA PRO A 24 9.26 2.25 -14.30
C PRO A 24 10.39 3.00 -14.99
N ARG A 25 11.60 2.92 -14.42
CA ARG A 25 12.81 3.53 -15.01
C ARG A 25 13.16 2.95 -16.38
N ARG A 26 12.81 1.69 -16.62
CA ARG A 26 12.95 0.93 -17.87
C ARG A 26 11.76 -0.01 -17.99
N GLY A 27 11.31 -0.24 -19.22
CA GLY A 27 10.14 -1.08 -19.50
C GLY A 27 8.88 -0.27 -19.79
N LYS A 28 7.74 -0.95 -19.80
CA LYS A 28 6.43 -0.35 -20.08
C LYS A 28 5.75 0.07 -18.77
N PRO A 29 5.01 1.20 -18.76
CA PRO A 29 4.08 1.51 -17.68
C PRO A 29 3.10 0.37 -17.46
N TYR A 30 2.67 0.19 -16.21
CA TYR A 30 1.72 -0.85 -15.85
C TYR A 30 0.82 -0.40 -14.70
N THR A 31 -0.33 -1.06 -14.61
CA THR A 31 -1.37 -0.77 -13.61
C THR A 31 -1.69 -2.04 -12.84
N HIS A 32 -1.85 -1.88 -11.52
CA HIS A 32 -2.39 -2.90 -10.64
C HIS A 32 -3.53 -2.30 -9.84
N ARG A 33 -4.42 -3.15 -9.34
CA ARG A 33 -5.56 -2.75 -8.54
C ARG A 33 -5.67 -3.58 -7.28
N CYS A 34 -6.17 -2.98 -6.21
CA CYS A 34 -6.55 -3.62 -4.96
C CYS A 34 -8.02 -3.29 -4.69
N SER A 35 -8.83 -4.29 -4.37
CA SER A 35 -10.21 -4.05 -3.94
C SER A 35 -10.22 -3.37 -2.56
N LEU A 36 -11.24 -2.57 -2.27
CA LEU A 36 -11.39 -1.97 -0.93
C LEU A 36 -11.34 -3.02 0.18
N ALA A 37 -12.06 -4.13 0.03
CA ALA A 37 -12.09 -5.20 1.03
C ALA A 37 -10.69 -5.78 1.32
N THR A 38 -9.89 -6.05 0.27
CA THR A 38 -8.50 -6.51 0.46
C THR A 38 -7.62 -5.43 1.07
N PHE A 39 -7.79 -4.16 0.67
CA PHE A 39 -7.03 -3.06 1.24
C PHE A 39 -7.30 -2.89 2.73
N GLU A 40 -8.58 -2.91 3.12
CA GLU A 40 -9.04 -2.80 4.50
C GLU A 40 -8.54 -3.98 5.36
N HIS A 41 -8.60 -5.20 4.84
CA HIS A 41 -8.08 -6.39 5.51
C HIS A 41 -6.56 -6.29 5.74
N VAL A 42 -5.79 -5.86 4.74
CA VAL A 42 -4.35 -5.62 4.92
C VAL A 42 -4.09 -4.60 6.03
N ALA A 43 -4.87 -3.52 6.09
CA ALA A 43 -4.69 -2.49 7.11
C ALA A 43 -5.01 -3.02 8.53
N HIS A 44 -6.06 -3.84 8.68
CA HIS A 44 -6.36 -4.52 9.93
C HIS A 44 -5.26 -5.50 10.36
N ALA A 45 -4.75 -6.32 9.45
CA ALA A 45 -3.67 -7.26 9.75
C ALA A 45 -2.42 -6.54 10.29
N ILE A 46 -2.14 -5.34 9.77
CA ILE A 46 -1.03 -4.50 10.26
C ILE A 46 -1.31 -3.97 11.67
N ASP A 47 -2.54 -3.56 11.97
CA ASP A 47 -2.92 -3.14 13.33
C ASP A 47 -2.81 -4.30 14.33
N GLU A 48 -3.24 -5.49 13.95
CA GLU A 48 -3.13 -6.69 14.78
C GLU A 48 -1.67 -7.09 15.04
N ALA A 49 -0.77 -6.85 14.08
CA ALA A 49 0.66 -7.04 14.27
C ALA A 49 1.24 -6.11 15.35
N GLY A 50 0.63 -4.94 15.58
CA GLY A 50 1.00 -3.98 16.63
C GLY A 50 2.47 -3.54 16.55
N HIS A 51 3.25 -3.87 17.59
CA HIS A 51 4.70 -3.61 17.62
C HIS A 51 5.53 -4.55 16.74
N GLY A 52 4.89 -5.56 16.15
CA GLY A 52 5.50 -6.52 15.26
C GLY A 52 5.92 -5.90 13.93
N CYS A 53 6.83 -6.59 13.26
CA CYS A 53 7.23 -6.27 11.90
C CYS A 53 6.59 -7.25 10.92
N PHE A 54 6.33 -6.82 9.70
CA PHE A 54 5.72 -7.65 8.67
C PHE A 54 6.41 -7.47 7.32
N THR A 55 6.25 -8.46 6.45
CA THR A 55 6.61 -8.33 5.04
C THR A 55 5.36 -8.51 4.18
N LEU A 56 5.51 -8.27 2.89
CA LEU A 56 4.44 -8.56 1.93
C LEU A 56 4.12 -10.06 1.98
N GLU A 57 5.16 -10.90 1.97
CA GLU A 57 5.05 -12.35 1.96
C GLU A 57 4.38 -12.89 3.21
N THR A 58 4.64 -12.32 4.39
CA THR A 58 3.98 -12.75 5.62
C THR A 58 2.49 -12.43 5.59
N ILE A 59 2.09 -11.21 5.19
CA ILE A 59 0.66 -10.86 5.10
C ILE A 59 -0.05 -11.74 4.06
N VAL A 60 0.57 -11.98 2.90
CA VAL A 60 -0.01 -12.88 1.88
C VAL A 60 -0.24 -14.29 2.43
N ALA A 61 0.72 -14.83 3.18
CA ALA A 61 0.63 -16.18 3.70
C ALA A 61 -0.34 -16.30 4.88
N ASP A 62 -0.29 -15.35 5.81
CA ASP A 62 -1.05 -15.38 7.06
C ASP A 62 -2.54 -15.05 6.81
N GLU A 63 -2.83 -14.15 5.89
CA GLU A 63 -4.19 -13.68 5.59
C GLU A 63 -4.83 -14.37 4.35
N ASP A 64 -4.10 -15.24 3.66
CA ASP A 64 -4.50 -15.88 2.39
C ASP A 64 -4.97 -14.85 1.33
N LEU A 65 -4.21 -13.77 1.17
CA LEU A 65 -4.57 -12.64 0.31
C LEU A 65 -3.82 -12.62 -1.03
N PRO A 66 -4.41 -12.08 -2.11
CA PRO A 66 -3.75 -12.01 -3.41
C PRO A 66 -2.49 -11.13 -3.37
N PHE A 67 -1.34 -11.71 -3.71
CA PHE A 67 -0.03 -11.06 -3.67
C PHE A 67 0.00 -9.65 -4.27
N THR A 68 -0.52 -9.48 -5.48
CA THR A 68 -0.50 -8.19 -6.18
C THR A 68 -1.35 -7.12 -5.46
N GLN A 69 -2.45 -7.51 -4.82
CA GLN A 69 -3.31 -6.59 -4.09
C GLN A 69 -2.63 -6.13 -2.80
N VAL A 70 -2.01 -7.05 -2.05
CA VAL A 70 -1.18 -6.71 -0.89
C VAL A 70 -0.02 -5.80 -1.30
N ALA A 71 0.62 -6.05 -2.45
CA ALA A 71 1.68 -5.20 -2.97
C ALA A 71 1.21 -3.77 -3.29
N VAL A 72 -0.03 -3.59 -3.76
CA VAL A 72 -0.65 -2.28 -4.01
C VAL A 72 -0.97 -1.59 -2.69
N ALA A 73 -1.62 -2.29 -1.75
CA ALA A 73 -1.95 -1.78 -0.42
C ALA A 73 -0.71 -1.27 0.31
N LEU A 74 0.33 -2.12 0.43
CA LEU A 74 1.58 -1.74 1.10
C LEU A 74 2.32 -0.61 0.40
N ALA A 75 2.18 -0.45 -0.91
CA ALA A 75 2.79 0.68 -1.62
C ALA A 75 2.07 2.00 -1.30
N PHE A 76 0.74 1.98 -1.25
CA PHE A 76 -0.06 3.15 -0.90
C PHE A 76 0.17 3.57 0.57
N LEU A 77 0.15 2.62 1.50
CA LEU A 77 0.41 2.91 2.92
C LEU A 77 1.80 3.51 3.15
N LYS A 78 2.81 3.10 2.36
CA LYS A 78 4.16 3.71 2.41
C LYS A 78 4.17 5.12 1.85
N GLU A 79 3.49 5.34 0.74
CA GLU A 79 3.40 6.66 0.10
C GLU A 79 2.75 7.67 1.04
N ARG A 80 1.73 7.24 1.80
CA ARG A 80 1.05 8.04 2.84
C ARG A 80 1.78 8.09 4.18
N GLY A 81 2.91 7.40 4.34
CA GLY A 81 3.68 7.40 5.59
C GLY A 81 2.98 6.68 6.75
N ILE A 82 1.94 5.89 6.47
CA ILE A 82 1.21 5.09 7.47
C ILE A 82 2.07 3.89 7.91
N ILE A 83 2.94 3.41 7.03
CA ILE A 83 3.93 2.38 7.36
C ILE A 83 5.32 2.80 6.91
N GLU A 84 6.32 2.34 7.65
CA GLU A 84 7.73 2.58 7.36
C GLU A 84 8.47 1.29 7.05
N THR A 85 9.58 1.38 6.32
CA THR A 85 10.44 0.22 6.03
C THR A 85 11.81 0.39 6.67
N HIS A 86 12.19 -0.53 7.56
CA HIS A 86 13.53 -0.63 8.13
C HIS A 86 14.14 -2.00 7.81
N PHE A 87 15.37 -2.02 7.28
CA PHE A 87 16.12 -3.25 6.97
C PHE A 87 15.29 -4.32 6.23
N ARG A 88 14.45 -3.88 5.27
CA ARG A 88 13.53 -4.70 4.44
C ARG A 88 12.25 -5.21 5.13
N ARG A 89 12.00 -4.85 6.38
CA ARG A 89 10.75 -5.15 7.08
C ARG A 89 9.91 -3.90 7.22
N ASN A 90 8.59 -4.07 7.24
CA ASN A 90 7.66 -2.97 7.41
C ASN A 90 7.17 -2.92 8.86
N PHE A 91 6.82 -1.71 9.28
CA PHE A 91 6.33 -1.38 10.61
C PHE A 91 5.19 -0.37 10.47
N ALA A 92 4.18 -0.47 11.32
CA ALA A 92 3.17 0.57 11.46
C ALA A 92 3.83 1.84 12.00
N ALA A 93 3.51 3.00 11.42
CA ALA A 93 3.93 4.30 11.94
C ALA A 93 3.18 4.64 13.25
N THR A 94 1.91 4.24 13.31
CA THR A 94 1.03 4.40 14.49
C THR A 94 0.49 3.04 14.92
N ILE A 95 0.68 2.68 16.19
CA ILE A 95 0.20 1.41 16.75
C ILE A 95 -1.31 1.48 16.96
N GLY A 96 -2.06 0.53 16.38
CA GLY A 96 -3.52 0.43 16.54
C GLY A 96 -4.32 1.52 15.81
N GLY A 97 -3.67 2.28 14.92
CA GLY A 97 -4.30 3.33 14.12
C GLY A 97 -4.18 3.12 12.61
N THR A 98 -3.47 2.07 12.16
CA THR A 98 -3.18 1.83 10.75
C THR A 98 -4.44 1.70 9.92
N HIS A 99 -5.44 0.96 10.40
CA HIS A 99 -6.72 0.81 9.71
C HIS A 99 -7.43 2.16 9.57
N LEU A 100 -7.53 2.93 10.65
CA LEU A 100 -8.23 4.23 10.61
C LEU A 100 -7.53 5.22 9.69
N ASP A 101 -6.20 5.31 9.77
CA ASP A 101 -5.39 6.16 8.89
C ASP A 101 -5.52 5.71 7.43
N ALA A 102 -5.46 4.39 7.16
CA ALA A 102 -5.59 3.82 5.84
C ALA A 102 -6.95 4.12 5.19
N MET A 103 -8.05 3.94 5.93
CA MET A 103 -9.40 4.20 5.44
C MET A 103 -9.65 5.69 5.25
N THR A 104 -9.08 6.53 6.11
CA THR A 104 -9.13 7.99 5.95
C THR A 104 -8.47 8.43 4.65
N GLU A 105 -7.24 7.95 4.38
CA GLU A 105 -6.52 8.30 3.15
C GLU A 105 -7.18 7.70 1.90
N TYR A 106 -7.75 6.50 1.97
CA TYR A 106 -8.51 5.92 0.87
C TYR A 106 -9.72 6.79 0.49
N HIS A 107 -10.54 7.17 1.48
CA HIS A 107 -11.74 7.96 1.21
C HIS A 107 -11.42 9.42 0.85
N ALA A 108 -10.31 9.98 1.36
CA ALA A 108 -9.81 11.26 0.90
C ALA A 108 -9.46 11.21 -0.60
N LEU A 109 -8.76 10.15 -1.03
CA LEU A 109 -8.41 9.95 -2.43
C LEU A 109 -9.65 9.72 -3.31
N GLU A 110 -10.63 8.96 -2.82
CA GLU A 110 -11.93 8.75 -3.48
C GLU A 110 -12.73 10.07 -3.65
N ALA A 111 -12.65 10.96 -2.66
CA ALA A 111 -13.28 12.28 -2.72
C ALA A 111 -12.53 13.29 -3.61
N GLY A 112 -11.37 12.90 -4.18
CA GLY A 112 -10.55 13.74 -5.07
C GLY A 112 -9.68 14.77 -4.33
N ALA A 113 -9.28 14.47 -3.09
CA ALA A 113 -8.37 15.30 -2.29
C ALA A 113 -6.88 15.11 -2.63
#